data_AF-A0A7S1XP17-F1
#
_entry.id   AF-A0A7S1XP17-F1
#
_cell.length_a   1.000
_cell.length_b   1.000
_cell.length_c   1.000
_cell.angle_alpha   90.00
_cell.angle_beta   90.00
_cell.angle_gamma   90.00
#
_symmetry.space_group_name_H-M   'P 1'
#
loop_
_entity.id
_entity.type
_entity.pdbx_description
1 polymer ?
#
loop_
_entity_poly.entity_id
_entity_poly.type
_entity_poly.pdbx_seq_one_letter_code
_entity_poly.pdbx_strand_id
1 'polypeptide(L)'
;MAVSLPPGAKVITPDWRLALSTAGAGLLNLQVGFWPVALVHFAVAGLFAVQTQRVRFLLDEDSFEVVLNAGEGEVEKGGENIVVGGENRWKYSTFTNWKFFPSESVPILVYFKETQTKPDGQIHFFPVLCNGQELLETMVAKDIPRLPEEEA
;
A
#
# COMPACT_ATOMS: atom_id res chain seq x y z
N MET A 1 -12.85 13.36 9.98
CA MET A 1 -13.82 12.83 10.99
C MET A 1 -13.52 11.35 11.14
N ALA A 2 -13.29 10.88 12.37
CA ALA A 2 -12.99 9.48 12.63
C ALA A 2 -14.07 8.56 12.04
N VAL A 3 -13.63 7.49 11.39
CA VAL A 3 -14.50 6.48 10.77
C VAL A 3 -14.71 5.36 11.78
N SER A 4 -15.98 5.01 12.01
CA SER A 4 -16.31 3.80 12.75
C SER A 4 -15.88 2.58 11.93
N LEU A 5 -15.04 1.72 12.52
CA LEU A 5 -14.57 0.51 11.87
C LEU A 5 -15.74 -0.45 11.61
N PRO A 6 -15.91 -0.96 10.38
CA PRO A 6 -16.87 -2.02 10.12
C PRO A 6 -16.59 -3.26 11.00
N PRO A 7 -17.62 -4.06 11.35
CA PRO A 7 -17.41 -5.30 12.11
C PRO A 7 -16.39 -6.21 11.42
N GLY A 8 -15.40 -6.69 12.17
CA GLY A 8 -14.35 -7.56 11.64
C GLY A 8 -13.30 -6.86 10.76
N ALA A 9 -13.37 -5.54 10.60
CA ALA A 9 -12.39 -4.78 9.85
C ALA A 9 -11.03 -4.76 10.57
N LYS A 10 -9.97 -4.97 9.79
CA LYS A 10 -8.58 -4.96 10.23
C LYS A 10 -7.86 -3.77 9.63
N VAL A 11 -7.32 -2.90 10.48
CA VAL A 11 -6.37 -1.87 10.07
C VAL A 11 -4.98 -2.49 10.05
N ILE A 12 -4.34 -2.55 8.89
CA ILE A 12 -3.02 -3.13 8.75
C ILE A 12 -1.98 -2.24 9.43
N THR A 13 -1.12 -2.87 10.24
CA THR A 13 -0.08 -2.17 11.00
C THR A 13 0.95 -1.50 10.09
N PRO A 14 1.57 -0.37 10.47
CA PRO A 14 2.59 0.29 9.66
C PRO A 14 3.88 -0.54 9.58
N ASP A 15 4.56 -0.49 8.43
CA ASP A 15 5.87 -1.14 8.24
C ASP A 15 6.92 -0.13 7.76
N TRP A 16 7.96 0.02 8.57
CA TRP A 16 9.04 0.99 8.36
C TRP A 16 10.17 0.47 7.47
N ARG A 17 10.15 -0.81 7.09
CA ARG A 17 11.25 -1.44 6.33
C ARG A 17 11.54 -0.71 5.03
N LEU A 18 10.53 -0.27 4.28
CA LEU A 18 10.73 0.45 3.03
C LEU A 18 11.42 1.80 3.24
N ALA A 19 10.96 2.59 4.22
CA ALA A 19 11.58 3.87 4.56
C ALA A 19 13.03 3.71 5.05
N LEU A 20 13.26 2.76 5.97
CA LEU A 20 14.59 2.51 6.55
C LEU A 20 15.57 1.94 5.52
N SER A 21 15.13 1.02 4.66
CA SER A 21 15.99 0.45 3.61
C SER A 21 16.38 1.51 2.59
N THR A 22 15.44 2.41 2.23
CA THR A 22 15.71 3.53 1.33
C THR A 22 16.72 4.51 1.95
N ALA A 23 16.59 4.81 3.25
CA ALA A 23 17.56 5.63 3.97
C ALA A 23 18.94 4.95 4.05
N GLY A 24 18.97 3.64 4.28
CA GLY A 24 20.20 2.84 4.27
C GLY A 24 20.93 2.90 2.92
N ALA A 25 20.19 2.79 1.82
CA ALA A 25 20.76 2.99 0.48
C ALA A 25 21.31 4.42 0.29
N GLY A 26 20.66 5.44 0.87
CA GLY A 26 21.18 6.81 0.91
C GLY A 26 22.53 6.91 1.64
N LEU A 27 22.66 6.26 2.81
CA LEU A 27 23.92 6.21 3.55
C LEU A 27 25.04 5.51 2.76
N LEU A 28 24.74 4.40 2.09
CA LEU A 28 25.72 3.70 1.25
C LEU A 28 26.21 4.58 0.09
N ASN A 29 25.30 5.27 -0.59
CA ASN A 29 25.67 6.21 -1.66
C ASN A 29 26.54 7.36 -1.13
N LEU A 30 26.25 7.87 0.07
CA LEU A 30 27.06 8.92 0.69
C LEU A 30 28.48 8.42 0.99
N GLN A 31 28.63 7.19 1.49
CA GLN A 31 29.93 6.58 1.80
C GLN A 31 30.82 6.41 0.56
N VAL A 32 30.23 6.12 -0.61
CA VAL A 32 30.99 5.99 -1.87
C VAL A 32 31.15 7.31 -2.63
N GLY A 33 30.76 8.45 -2.03
CA GLY A 33 30.91 9.79 -2.60
C GLY A 33 29.83 10.22 -3.58
N PHE A 34 28.76 9.43 -3.74
CA PHE A 34 27.65 9.68 -4.67
C PHE A 34 26.58 10.55 -4.00
N TRP A 35 27.00 11.71 -3.49
CA TRP A 35 26.16 12.57 -2.67
C TRP A 35 24.85 13.04 -3.34
N PRO A 36 24.76 13.30 -4.67
CA PRO A 36 23.48 13.68 -5.27
C PRO A 36 22.46 12.54 -5.20
N VAL A 37 22.91 11.30 -5.41
CA VAL A 37 22.06 10.10 -5.32
C VAL A 37 21.66 9.84 -3.86
N ALA A 38 22.57 10.06 -2.91
CA ALA A 38 22.26 9.97 -1.49
C ALA A 38 21.14 10.92 -1.08
N LEU A 39 21.18 12.18 -1.54
CA LEU A 39 20.13 13.17 -1.26
C LEU A 39 18.76 12.73 -1.79
N VAL A 40 18.71 12.19 -3.01
CA VAL A 40 17.46 11.65 -3.57
C VAL A 40 16.92 10.51 -2.70
N HIS A 41 17.78 9.58 -2.27
CA HIS A 41 17.37 8.48 -1.40
C HIS A 41 16.84 8.99 -0.05
N PHE A 42 17.50 9.96 0.59
CA PHE A 42 17.00 10.53 1.85
C PHE A 42 15.67 11.26 1.68
N ALA A 43 15.48 11.98 0.56
CA ALA A 43 14.21 12.62 0.27
C ALA A 43 13.07 11.60 0.09
N VAL A 44 13.32 10.52 -0.67
CA VAL A 44 12.34 9.43 -0.86
C VAL A 44 12.10 8.67 0.44
N ALA A 45 13.13 8.42 1.25
CA ALA A 45 12.98 7.81 2.57
C ALA A 45 12.14 8.67 3.52
N GLY A 46 12.34 9.99 3.51
CA GLY A 46 11.52 10.94 4.26
C GLY A 46 10.06 10.93 3.80
N LEU A 47 9.82 10.87 2.49
CA LEU A 47 8.47 10.68 1.95
C LEU A 47 7.85 9.38 2.46
N PHE A 48 8.54 8.24 2.34
CA PHE A 48 8.03 6.96 2.83
C PHE A 48 7.80 6.96 4.33
N ALA A 49 8.66 7.59 5.14
CA ALA A 49 8.47 7.73 6.58
C ALA A 49 7.16 8.47 6.91
N VAL A 50 6.94 9.63 6.26
CA VAL A 50 5.70 10.40 6.44
C VAL A 50 4.48 9.60 6.00
N GLN A 51 4.56 8.90 4.86
CA GLN A 51 3.43 8.10 4.38
C GLN A 51 3.18 6.86 5.24
N THR A 52 4.22 6.22 5.78
CA THR A 52 4.12 5.11 6.75
C THR A 52 3.37 5.53 8.02
N GLN A 53 3.50 6.79 8.44
CA GLN A 53 2.74 7.30 9.57
C GLN A 53 1.29 7.62 9.24
N ARG A 54 1.03 8.07 8.00
CA ARG A 54 -0.25 8.65 7.60
C ARG A 54 -1.21 7.67 6.92
N VAL A 55 -0.71 6.74 6.11
CA VAL A 55 -1.54 5.86 5.27
C VAL A 55 -1.77 4.53 5.96
N ARG A 56 -3.00 4.03 5.92
CA ARG A 56 -3.37 2.70 6.39
C ARG A 56 -4.21 1.98 5.35
N PHE A 57 -4.09 0.66 5.33
CA PHE A 57 -5.05 -0.20 4.64
C PHE A 57 -6.05 -0.73 5.65
N LEU A 58 -7.32 -0.43 5.41
CA LEU A 58 -8.46 -0.95 6.16
C LEU A 58 -9.06 -2.09 5.32
N LEU A 59 -8.95 -3.31 5.84
CA LEU A 59 -9.44 -4.51 5.18
C LEU A 59 -10.63 -5.04 5.96
N ASP A 60 -11.80 -5.10 5.34
CA ASP A 60 -12.99 -5.66 5.97
C ASP A 60 -13.49 -6.93 5.24
N GLU A 61 -14.75 -7.29 5.46
CA GLU A 61 -15.33 -8.51 4.91
C GLU A 61 -15.38 -8.47 3.38
N ASP A 62 -15.72 -7.33 2.78
CA ASP A 62 -16.02 -7.24 1.34
C ASP A 62 -15.13 -6.26 0.59
N SER A 63 -14.37 -5.41 1.28
CA SER A 63 -13.65 -4.29 0.68
C SER A 63 -12.22 -4.11 1.19
N PHE A 64 -11.38 -3.62 0.27
CA PHE A 64 -10.08 -3.00 0.53
C PHE A 64 -10.27 -1.49 0.52
N GLU A 65 -9.80 -0.79 1.56
CA GLU A 65 -9.88 0.66 1.65
C GLU A 65 -8.55 1.29 2.07
N VAL A 66 -8.22 2.44 1.46
CA VAL A 66 -7.09 3.28 1.90
C VAL A 66 -7.63 4.40 2.76
N VAL A 67 -7.24 4.39 4.03
CA VAL A 67 -7.64 5.38 5.03
C VAL A 67 -6.41 6.12 5.57
N LEU A 68 -6.67 7.23 6.25
CA LEU A 68 -5.63 8.02 6.93
C LEU A 68 -5.64 7.72 8.42
N ASN A 69 -4.46 7.64 9.01
CA ASN A 69 -4.29 7.59 10.45
C ASN A 69 -4.67 8.95 11.07
N ALA A 70 -5.69 8.96 11.93
CA ALA A 70 -6.18 10.14 12.62
C ALA A 70 -5.51 10.37 13.99
N GLY A 71 -4.63 9.45 14.42
CA GLY A 71 -4.04 9.44 15.76
C GLY A 71 -4.86 8.59 16.74
N GLU A 72 -4.28 8.29 17.90
CA GLU A 72 -4.96 7.57 19.01
C GLU A 72 -5.58 6.21 18.64
N GLY A 73 -5.11 5.57 17.56
CA GLY A 73 -5.67 4.31 17.06
C GLY A 73 -6.90 4.47 16.16
N GLU A 74 -7.30 5.71 15.88
CA GLU A 74 -8.40 6.04 14.99
C GLU A 74 -7.92 6.21 13.53
N VAL A 75 -8.85 6.00 12.60
CA VAL A 75 -8.65 6.23 11.18
C VAL A 75 -9.74 7.16 10.66
N GLU A 76 -9.44 7.93 9.62
CA GLU A 76 -10.42 8.73 8.90
C GLU A 76 -10.36 8.46 7.40
N LYS A 77 -11.49 8.72 6.70
CA LYS A 77 -11.53 8.53 5.25
C LYS A 77 -10.43 9.37 4.58
N GLY A 78 -9.69 8.74 3.68
CA GLY A 78 -8.91 9.51 2.71
C GLY A 78 -9.85 10.39 1.89
N GLY A 79 -9.39 11.57 1.46
CA GLY A 79 -10.13 12.39 0.51
C GLY A 79 -10.46 11.62 -0.79
N GLU A 80 -11.30 12.21 -1.66
CA GLU A 80 -11.59 11.60 -2.96
C GLU A 80 -10.30 11.25 -3.71
N ASN A 81 -10.29 10.10 -4.38
CA ASN A 81 -9.15 9.68 -5.15
C ASN A 81 -8.96 10.64 -6.34
N ILE A 82 -7.98 11.53 -6.24
CA ILE A 82 -7.73 12.56 -7.27
C ILE A 82 -7.30 11.97 -8.63
N VAL A 83 -6.85 10.72 -8.66
CA VAL A 83 -6.33 10.08 -9.88
C VAL A 83 -7.42 9.32 -10.62
N VAL A 84 -8.27 8.59 -9.90
CA VAL A 84 -9.31 7.73 -10.51
C VAL A 84 -10.75 8.17 -10.25
N GLY A 85 -10.96 9.17 -9.40
CA GLY A 85 -12.28 9.61 -8.94
C GLY A 85 -12.91 8.64 -7.94
N GLY A 86 -13.76 9.14 -7.04
CA GLY A 86 -14.51 8.33 -6.08
C GLY A 86 -13.80 8.02 -4.75
N GLU A 87 -14.41 7.16 -3.94
CA GLU A 87 -13.88 6.74 -2.63
C GLU A 87 -12.66 5.81 -2.81
N ASN A 88 -11.69 5.88 -1.89
CA ASN A 88 -10.55 4.95 -1.87
C ASN A 88 -10.93 3.56 -1.33
N ARG A 89 -12.06 3.02 -1.79
CA ARG A 89 -12.66 1.77 -1.30
C ARG A 89 -13.11 0.91 -2.50
N TRP A 90 -12.61 -0.32 -2.55
CA TRP A 90 -12.87 -1.26 -3.64
C TRP A 90 -13.29 -2.61 -3.10
N LYS A 91 -14.37 -3.17 -3.67
CA LYS A 91 -14.86 -4.49 -3.28
C LYS A 91 -13.94 -5.60 -3.81
N TYR A 92 -13.62 -6.59 -2.99
CA TYR A 92 -12.82 -7.75 -3.43
C TYR A 92 -13.45 -8.49 -4.60
N SER A 93 -14.79 -8.49 -4.70
CA SER A 93 -15.51 -9.13 -5.81
C SER A 93 -15.27 -8.48 -7.17
N THR A 94 -14.72 -7.26 -7.22
CA THR A 94 -14.36 -6.60 -8.49
C THR A 94 -12.89 -6.83 -8.85
N PHE A 95 -12.09 -7.43 -7.97
CA PHE A 95 -10.68 -7.66 -8.21
C PHE A 95 -10.52 -8.80 -9.21
N THR A 96 -9.73 -8.54 -10.25
CA THR A 96 -9.44 -9.50 -11.33
C THR A 96 -8.12 -10.20 -11.11
N ASN A 97 -7.13 -9.49 -10.56
CA ASN A 97 -5.86 -10.06 -10.14
C ASN A 97 -5.09 -9.13 -9.18
N TRP A 98 -4.08 -9.68 -8.50
CA TRP A 98 -3.16 -8.93 -7.61
C TRP A 98 -1.74 -9.53 -7.60
N LYS A 99 -0.75 -8.74 -7.18
CA LYS A 99 0.65 -9.19 -7.06
C LYS A 99 1.47 -8.28 -6.12
N PHE A 100 2.46 -8.86 -5.43
CA PHE A 100 3.53 -8.10 -4.79
C PHE A 100 4.78 -8.05 -5.68
N PHE A 101 5.43 -6.88 -5.72
CA PHE A 101 6.68 -6.67 -6.42
C PHE A 101 7.79 -6.23 -5.46
N PRO A 102 9.05 -6.69 -5.66
CA PRO A 102 9.45 -7.72 -6.62
C PRO A 102 9.02 -9.15 -6.22
N SER A 103 8.70 -9.40 -4.96
CA SER A 103 8.21 -10.71 -4.49
C SER A 103 7.36 -10.57 -3.22
N GLU A 104 6.63 -11.63 -2.84
CA GLU A 104 5.90 -11.69 -1.57
C GLU A 104 6.83 -11.64 -0.34
N SER A 105 8.07 -12.11 -0.47
CA SER A 105 9.07 -12.12 0.62
C SER A 105 9.76 -10.77 0.86
N VAL A 106 9.83 -9.93 -0.17
CA VAL A 106 10.38 -8.57 -0.12
C VAL A 106 9.41 -7.65 -0.87
N PRO A 107 8.22 -7.40 -0.32
CA PRO A 107 7.20 -6.63 -1.01
C PRO A 107 7.50 -5.13 -0.88
N ILE A 108 7.77 -4.48 -2.01
CA ILE A 108 7.96 -3.02 -2.12
C ILE A 108 6.69 -2.36 -2.65
N LEU A 109 6.01 -3.00 -3.60
CA LEU A 109 4.75 -2.53 -4.17
C LEU A 109 3.70 -3.64 -4.09
N VAL A 110 2.46 -3.26 -3.80
CA VAL A 110 1.28 -4.07 -4.06
C VAL A 110 0.57 -3.54 -5.29
N TYR A 111 0.19 -4.48 -6.15
CA TYR A 111 -0.61 -4.26 -7.34
C TYR A 111 -1.94 -4.98 -7.18
N PHE A 112 -3.01 -4.34 -7.63
CA PHE A 112 -4.24 -5.03 -7.97
C PHE A 112 -4.94 -4.37 -9.14
N LYS A 113 -5.71 -5.17 -9.88
CA LYS A 113 -6.59 -4.72 -10.96
C LYS A 113 -8.04 -5.03 -10.61
N GLU A 114 -8.93 -4.07 -10.81
CA GLU A 114 -10.33 -4.18 -10.39
C GLU A 114 -11.30 -3.59 -11.43
N THR A 115 -12.59 -3.95 -11.41
CA THR A 115 -13.59 -3.52 -12.44
C THR A 115 -14.68 -2.56 -11.94
N GLN A 116 -14.68 -2.19 -10.65
CA GLN A 116 -15.60 -1.23 -10.04
C GLN A 116 -15.43 0.17 -10.65
N THR A 117 -14.18 0.60 -10.87
CA THR A 117 -13.89 1.94 -11.40
C THR A 117 -14.17 2.04 -12.89
N LYS A 118 -13.80 1.02 -13.67
CA LYS A 118 -14.09 0.93 -15.10
C LYS A 118 -14.20 -0.52 -15.61
N PRO A 119 -15.05 -0.80 -16.61
CA PRO A 119 -15.30 -2.17 -17.09
C PRO A 119 -14.05 -2.91 -17.59
N ASP A 120 -13.14 -2.23 -18.30
CA ASP A 120 -11.90 -2.84 -18.84
C ASP A 120 -10.84 -3.13 -17.75
N GLY A 121 -11.12 -2.66 -16.53
CA GLY A 121 -10.34 -2.81 -15.33
C GLY A 121 -9.36 -1.67 -15.07
N GLN A 122 -9.36 -1.17 -13.85
CA GLN A 122 -8.46 -0.15 -13.32
C GLN A 122 -7.32 -0.79 -12.56
N ILE A 123 -6.11 -0.28 -12.80
CA ILE A 123 -4.88 -0.73 -12.12
C ILE A 123 -4.58 0.20 -10.95
N HIS A 124 -4.17 -0.40 -9.84
CA HIS A 124 -3.70 0.30 -8.66
C HIS A 124 -2.32 -0.20 -8.27
N PHE A 125 -1.45 0.73 -7.91
CA PHE A 125 -0.14 0.46 -7.33
C PHE A 125 0.01 1.26 -6.04
N PHE A 126 0.32 0.57 -4.96
CA PHE A 126 0.62 1.20 -3.68
C PHE A 126 1.98 0.73 -3.16
N PRO A 127 2.83 1.65 -2.68
CA PRO A 127 3.99 1.26 -1.89
C PRO A 127 3.54 0.49 -0.65
N VAL A 128 4.27 -0.56 -0.30
CA VAL A 128 4.00 -1.38 0.88
C VAL A 128 4.54 -0.65 2.10
N LEU A 129 3.74 0.30 2.58
CA LEU A 129 3.99 1.14 3.76
C LEU A 129 3.39 0.53 5.05
N CYS A 130 2.63 -0.55 4.88
CA CYS A 130 1.98 -1.31 5.94
C CYS A 130 2.54 -2.74 5.91
N ASN A 131 2.28 -3.51 6.96
CA ASN A 131 2.75 -4.89 7.12
C ASN A 131 2.32 -5.76 5.93
N GLY A 132 3.29 -6.09 5.07
CA GLY A 132 3.06 -6.85 3.85
C GLY A 132 2.57 -8.27 4.11
N GLN A 133 2.94 -8.88 5.24
CA GLN A 133 2.51 -10.24 5.60
C GLN A 133 1.03 -10.25 5.98
N GLU A 134 0.59 -9.29 6.80
CA GLU A 134 -0.84 -9.16 7.16
C GLU A 134 -1.71 -8.88 5.93
N LEU A 135 -1.21 -8.07 5.00
CA LEU A 135 -1.88 -7.80 3.75
C LEU A 135 -1.94 -9.05 2.86
N LEU A 136 -0.81 -9.78 2.72
CA LEU A 136 -0.73 -11.04 1.96
C LEU A 136 -1.73 -12.07 2.47
N GLU A 137 -1.76 -12.31 3.77
CA GLU A 137 -2.70 -13.25 4.41
C GLU A 137 -4.15 -12.89 4.09
N THR A 138 -4.47 -11.60 4.10
CA THR A 138 -5.82 -11.13 3.77
C THR A 138 -6.15 -11.35 2.29
N MET A 139 -5.25 -10.98 1.38
CA MET A 139 -5.46 -11.15 -0.06
C MET A 139 -5.61 -12.62 -0.45
N VAL A 140 -4.83 -13.51 0.17
CA VAL A 140 -4.92 -14.97 -0.01
C VAL A 140 -6.25 -15.51 0.53
N ALA A 141 -6.70 -15.05 1.69
CA ALA A 141 -7.96 -15.49 2.29
C ALA A 141 -9.20 -15.10 1.46
N LYS A 142 -9.11 -14.09 0.60
CA LYS A 142 -10.20 -13.67 -0.30
C LYS A 142 -10.28 -14.48 -1.60
N ASP A 143 -9.38 -15.44 -1.82
CA ASP A 143 -9.33 -16.30 -3.01
C ASP A 143 -9.31 -15.51 -4.34
N ILE A 144 -8.67 -14.34 -4.33
CA ILE A 144 -8.54 -13.50 -5.52
C ILE A 144 -7.39 -14.06 -6.38
N PRO A 145 -7.57 -14.20 -7.71
CA PRO A 145 -6.51 -14.66 -8.59
C PRO A 145 -5.22 -13.84 -8.46
N ARG A 146 -4.07 -14.49 -8.50
CA ARG A 146 -2.78 -13.80 -8.63
C ARG A 146 -2.53 -13.41 -10.08
N LEU A 147 -1.82 -12.30 -10.30
CA LEU A 147 -1.30 -11.97 -11.62
C LEU A 147 -0.27 -13.05 -12.04
N PRO A 148 -0.42 -13.70 -13.20
CA PRO A 148 0.53 -14.71 -13.67
C PRO A 148 1.95 -14.15 -13.81
N GLU A 149 2.97 -14.99 -13.64
CA GLU A 149 4.37 -14.55 -13.77
C GLU A 149 4.74 -14.10 -15.19
N GLU A 150 4.06 -14.64 -16.22
CA GLU A 150 4.29 -14.31 -17.63
C GLU A 150 3.82 -12.90 -18.03
N GLU A 151 2.98 -12.26 -17.20
CA GLU A 151 2.39 -10.93 -17.44
C GLU A 151 3.01 -9.82 -16.57
N ALA A 152 4.09 -10.13 -15.84
CA ALA A 152 4.66 -9.27 -14.79
C ALA A 152 5.99 -8.57 -15.14
#